data_AF-A0A1S3R1L3-F1
#
_entry.id   AF-A0A1S3R1L3-F1
#
_cell.length_a   1.000
_cell.length_b   1.000
_cell.length_c   1.000
_cell.angle_alpha   90.00
_cell.angle_beta   90.00
_cell.angle_gamma   90.00
#
_symmetry.space_group_name_H-M   'P 1'
#
loop_
_entity.id
_entity.type
_entity.pdbx_description
1 polymer ?
#
loop_
_entity_poly.entity_id
_entity_poly.type
_entity_poly.pdbx_seq_one_letter_code
_entity_poly.pdbx_strand_id
1 'polypeptide(L)'
;MVRAIRDYFLKTGHKVGFKPAGGIRTAKESLVWLTLMKEELGDEWLSPHLFRLGASSLLADIERQIYHYVTGRYAAYHQMPMA
;
A
#
# COMPACT_ATOMS: atom_id res chain seq x y z
N MET A 1 -15.73 0.03 -2.67
CA MET A 1 -15.43 0.84 -1.47
C MET A 1 -14.81 2.18 -1.84
N VAL A 2 -13.67 2.21 -2.55
CA VAL A 2 -12.98 3.47 -2.94
C VAL A 2 -13.91 4.46 -3.68
N ARG A 3 -14.68 3.99 -4.67
CA ARG A 3 -15.70 4.82 -5.35
C ARG A 3 -16.78 5.38 -4.41
N ALA A 4 -17.20 4.61 -3.41
CA ALA A 4 -18.17 5.09 -2.43
C ALA A 4 -17.58 6.19 -1.54
N ILE A 5 -16.28 6.12 -1.22
CA ILE A 5 -15.56 7.21 -0.53
C ILE A 5 -15.54 8.47 -1.39
N ARG A 6 -15.26 8.33 -2.70
CA ARG A 6 -15.33 9.46 -3.63
C ARG A 6 -16.71 10.10 -3.63
N ASP A 7 -17.75 9.29 -3.81
CA ASP A 7 -19.12 9.78 -3.90
C ASP A 7 -19.56 10.44 -2.58
N TYR A 8 -19.11 9.93 -1.44
CA TYR A 8 -19.33 10.55 -0.13
C TYR A 8 -18.61 11.90 -0.01
N PHE A 9 -17.35 11.98 -0.42
CA PHE A 9 -16.59 13.22 -0.43
C PHE A 9 -17.24 14.27 -1.35
N LEU A 10 -17.67 13.90 -2.55
CA LEU A 10 -18.34 14.81 -3.49
C LEU A 10 -19.66 15.36 -2.93
N LYS A 11 -20.36 14.60 -2.09
CA LYS A 11 -21.63 15.03 -1.47
C LYS A 11 -21.44 15.86 -0.21
N THR A 12 -20.38 15.62 0.55
CA THR A 12 -20.26 16.12 1.94
C THR A 12 -19.04 16.99 2.18
N GLY A 13 -18.03 16.97 1.31
CA GLY A 13 -16.72 17.55 1.53
C GLY A 13 -15.87 16.83 2.58
N HIS A 14 -16.36 15.76 3.21
CA HIS A 14 -15.65 15.05 4.27
C HIS A 14 -14.76 13.93 3.71
N LYS A 15 -13.49 13.92 4.11
CA LYS A 15 -12.50 12.93 3.68
C LYS A 15 -12.51 11.72 4.61
N VAL A 16 -12.69 10.54 4.03
CA VAL A 16 -12.65 9.26 4.75
C VAL A 16 -11.44 8.46 4.29
N GLY A 17 -10.68 7.95 5.25
CA GLY A 17 -9.52 7.10 4.96
C GLY A 17 -9.91 5.69 4.55
N PHE A 18 -9.00 4.99 3.89
CA PHE A 18 -9.18 3.61 3.45
C PHE A 18 -8.02 2.73 3.89
N LYS A 19 -8.34 1.52 4.35
CA LYS A 19 -7.34 0.53 4.75
C LYS A 19 -7.68 -0.84 4.16
N PRO A 20 -7.15 -1.22 2.98
CA PRO A 20 -7.30 -2.59 2.51
C PRO A 20 -6.52 -3.52 3.44
N ALA A 21 -7.09 -4.68 3.75
CA ALA A 21 -6.49 -5.66 4.63
C ALA A 21 -6.74 -7.07 4.12
N GLY A 22 -5.78 -7.96 4.36
CA GLY A 22 -5.85 -9.38 4.02
C GLY A 22 -5.27 -9.67 2.63
N GLY A 23 -4.37 -10.65 2.57
CA GLY A 23 -3.87 -11.21 1.31
C GLY A 23 -2.85 -10.38 0.53
N ILE A 24 -2.56 -9.15 0.93
CA ILE A 24 -1.51 -8.31 0.29
C ILE A 24 -0.14 -8.81 0.76
N ARG A 25 0.59 -9.50 -0.11
CA ARG A 25 1.84 -10.20 0.25
C ARG A 25 3.05 -9.65 -0.47
N THR A 26 2.86 -8.99 -1.61
CA THR A 26 3.97 -8.55 -2.48
C THR A 26 4.00 -7.05 -2.70
N ALA A 27 5.18 -6.51 -2.94
CA ALA A 27 5.41 -5.11 -3.32
C ALA A 27 4.62 -4.74 -4.60
N LYS A 28 4.42 -5.68 -5.52
CA LYS A 28 3.62 -5.45 -6.73
C LYS A 28 2.14 -5.25 -6.40
N GLU A 29 1.58 -6.06 -5.50
CA GLU A 29 0.19 -5.90 -5.06
C GLU A 29 -0.03 -4.59 -4.30
N SER A 30 0.95 -4.14 -3.51
CA SER A 30 0.84 -2.83 -2.82
C SER A 30 0.79 -1.67 -3.82
N LEU A 31 1.55 -1.74 -4.92
CA LEU A 31 1.49 -0.76 -6.00
C LEU A 31 0.12 -0.72 -6.68
N VAL A 32 -0.53 -1.87 -6.89
CA VAL A 32 -1.89 -1.90 -7.45
C VAL A 32 -2.87 -1.11 -6.56
N TRP A 33 -2.77 -1.26 -5.24
CA TRP A 33 -3.60 -0.48 -4.32
C TRP A 33 -3.26 1.01 -4.34
N LEU A 34 -1.98 1.37 -4.35
CA LEU A 34 -1.55 2.77 -4.44
C LEU A 34 -2.07 3.43 -5.73
N THR A 35 -1.96 2.74 -6.86
CA THR A 35 -2.50 3.22 -8.14
C THR A 35 -4.01 3.38 -8.06
N LEU A 36 -4.75 2.38 -7.55
CA LEU A 36 -6.21 2.49 -7.41
C LEU A 36 -6.63 3.70 -6.56
N MET A 37 -5.94 3.93 -5.44
CA MET A 37 -6.22 5.08 -4.57
C MET A 37 -5.95 6.41 -5.28
N LYS A 38 -4.82 6.50 -5.98
CA LYS A 38 -4.44 7.70 -6.74
C LYS A 38 -5.45 8.00 -7.85
N GLU A 39 -5.82 7.01 -8.65
CA GLU A 39 -6.71 7.19 -9.78
C GLU A 39 -8.15 7.52 -9.37
N GLU A 40 -8.65 6.92 -8.28
CA GLU A 40 -10.04 7.13 -7.86
C GLU A 40 -10.24 8.32 -6.91
N LEU A 41 -9.23 8.68 -6.10
CA LEU A 41 -9.35 9.69 -5.03
C LEU A 41 -8.28 10.80 -5.09
N GLY A 42 -7.23 10.66 -5.89
CA GLY A 42 -6.16 11.64 -6.04
C GLY A 42 -5.01 11.48 -5.03
N ASP A 43 -3.96 12.29 -5.23
CA ASP A 43 -2.69 12.18 -4.49
C ASP A 43 -2.83 12.40 -2.97
N GLU A 44 -3.77 13.22 -2.53
CA GLU A 44 -3.96 13.52 -1.11
C GLU A 44 -4.34 12.26 -0.30
N TRP A 45 -5.07 11.33 -0.93
CA TRP A 45 -5.43 10.07 -0.30
C TRP A 45 -4.28 9.08 -0.18
N LEU A 46 -3.10 9.37 -0.76
CA LEU A 46 -1.90 8.57 -0.56
C LEU A 46 -1.19 8.89 0.76
N SER A 47 -1.66 9.90 1.50
CA SER A 47 -1.10 10.25 2.81
C SER A 47 -1.40 9.16 3.87
N PRO A 48 -0.52 8.95 4.87
CA PRO A 48 -0.72 7.94 5.91
C PRO A 48 -1.99 8.12 6.76
N HIS A 49 -2.54 9.34 6.80
CA HIS A 49 -3.78 9.65 7.51
C HIS A 49 -5.03 9.15 6.77
N LEU A 50 -4.96 9.06 5.43
CA LEU A 50 -6.07 8.67 4.58
C LEU A 50 -5.88 7.30 3.93
N PHE A 51 -4.69 6.73 3.95
CA PHE A 51 -4.44 5.41 3.40
C PHE A 51 -3.39 4.62 4.17
N ARG A 52 -3.71 3.36 4.48
CA ARG A 52 -2.78 2.40 5.08
C ARG A 52 -3.00 1.01 4.51
N LEU A 53 -1.92 0.24 4.35
CA LEU A 53 -2.01 -1.17 4.00
C LEU A 53 -2.06 -2.02 5.27
N GLY A 54 -3.09 -2.84 5.41
CA GLY A 54 -3.17 -3.86 6.46
C GLY A 54 -2.50 -5.15 6.00
N ALA A 55 -1.23 -5.33 6.36
CA ALA A 55 -0.46 -6.51 5.96
C ALA A 55 0.38 -7.06 7.12
N SER A 56 0.56 -8.38 7.12
CA SER A 56 1.40 -9.10 8.09
C SER A 56 2.70 -9.61 7.50
N SER A 57 2.76 -9.89 6.19
CA SER A 57 3.96 -10.44 5.52
C SER A 57 4.52 -9.55 4.41
N LEU A 58 3.86 -8.44 4.08
CA LEU A 58 4.24 -7.56 2.97
C LEU A 58 5.60 -6.88 3.19
N LEU A 59 5.93 -6.54 4.43
CA LEU A 59 7.16 -5.80 4.74
C LEU A 59 8.41 -6.57 4.30
N ALA A 60 8.48 -7.86 4.61
CA ALA A 60 9.61 -8.70 4.23
C ALA A 60 9.80 -8.78 2.70
N ASP A 61 8.71 -8.81 1.92
CA ASP A 61 8.82 -8.78 0.46
C ASP A 61 9.36 -7.43 -0.03
N ILE A 62 8.85 -6.31 0.50
CA ILE A 62 9.34 -4.96 0.15
C ILE A 62 10.83 -4.82 0.46
N GLU A 63 11.28 -5.25 1.64
CA GLU A 63 12.69 -5.21 2.04
C GLU A 63 13.56 -6.03 1.06
N ARG A 64 13.11 -7.23 0.67
CA ARG A 64 13.83 -8.06 -0.31
C ARG A 64 13.90 -7.42 -1.70
N GLN A 65 12.84 -6.77 -2.16
CA GLN A 65 12.84 -6.07 -3.45
C GLN A 65 13.81 -4.89 -3.43
N ILE A 66 13.82 -4.08 -2.35
CA ILE A 66 14.75 -2.96 -2.20
C ILE A 66 16.19 -3.46 -2.10
N TYR A 67 16.44 -4.51 -1.32
CA TYR A 67 17.77 -5.10 -1.20
C TYR A 67 18.28 -5.59 -2.55
N HIS A 68 17.45 -6.28 -3.33
CA HIS A 68 17.81 -6.73 -4.66
C HIS A 68 18.07 -5.55 -5.61
N TYR A 69 17.24 -4.51 -5.58
CA TYR A 69 17.42 -3.31 -6.40
C TYR A 69 18.76 -2.61 -6.13
N VAL A 70 19.18 -2.53 -4.87
CA VAL A 70 20.43 -1.84 -4.47
C VAL A 70 21.66 -2.72 -4.67
N THR A 71 21.57 -4.02 -4.42
CA THR A 71 22.75 -4.93 -4.37
C THR A 71 22.89 -5.85 -5.58
N GLY A 72 21.84 -6.00 -6.40
CA GLY A 72 21.77 -6.97 -7.49
C GLY A 72 21.64 -8.43 -7.03
N ARG A 73 21.39 -8.69 -5.75
CA ARG A 73 21.27 -10.05 -5.18
C ARG A 73 20.03 -10.17 -4.33
N TYR A 74 19.39 -11.34 -4.31
CA TYR A 74 18.30 -11.59 -3.37
C TYR A 74 18.85 -11.95 -1.99
N ALA A 75 18.37 -11.25 -0.96
CA ALA A 75 18.61 -11.66 0.42
C ALA A 75 17.78 -12.90 0.78
N ALA A 76 18.37 -13.75 1.62
CA ALA A 76 17.64 -14.80 2.33
C ALA A 76 16.77 -14.18 3.42
N TYR A 77 15.67 -14.85 3.78
CA TYR A 77 14.72 -14.30 4.77
C TYR A 77 15.39 -13.96 6.11
N HIS A 78 16.26 -14.83 6.64
CA HIS A 78 16.96 -14.59 7.92
C HIS A 78 17.91 -13.38 7.91
N GLN A 79 18.17 -12.77 6.75
CA GLN A 79 18.97 -11.55 6.62
C GLN A 79 18.10 -10.28 6.67
N MET A 80 16.77 -10.42 6.59
CA MET A 80 15.83 -9.32 6.68
C MET A 80 15.45 -9.09 8.15
N PRO A 81 15.46 -7.83 8.65
CA PRO A 81 15.20 -7.54 10.06
C PRO A 81 13.82 -7.97 10.56
N MET A 82 12.85 -8.11 9.65
CA MET A 82 11.43 -8.28 9.93
C MET A 82 10.86 -9.61 9.40
N ALA A 83 11.72 -10.57 9.08
CA ALA A 83 11.37 -11.88 8.54
C ALA A 83 11.38 -13.01 9.57
#